data_AF-A0A1B6FPZ0-F1
#
_entry.id   AF-A0A1B6FPZ0-F1
#
_cell.length_a   1.000
_cell.length_b   1.000
_cell.length_c   1.000
_cell.angle_alpha   90.00
_cell.angle_beta   90.00
_cell.angle_gamma   90.00
#
_symmetry.space_group_name_H-M   'P 1'
#
loop_
_entity.id
_entity.type
_entity.pdbx_description
1 polymer ?
#
loop_
_entity_poly.entity_id
_entity_poly.type
_entity_poly.pdbx_seq_one_letter_code
_entity_poly.pdbx_strand_id
1 'polypeptide(L)'
;FGTPRDLPPNKLPIGEDVLRCISNERYNLAVKVNNKRVSFGQVANTVAGKIVCLYNRASIPTVSDKRVVQLLTALHDKYYSLRKSHTRDKNKEVFKRNLDDFKKKCCLLFDIAACKCPIALECTCHKTPDQCQCICSITCTCEKLKKIPLLELKFIYSLRTHGIGKIGGVDLNETKKRAKSLQRKSRSSCPKPKVDVQVSETEQR
;
A
#
# COMPACT_ATOMS: atom_id res chain seq x y z
N PHE A 1 19.60 5.83 -5.86
CA PHE A 1 18.17 6.16 -5.82
C PHE A 1 18.02 7.64 -5.50
N GLY A 2 18.16 8.49 -6.53
CA GLY A 2 17.84 9.93 -6.60
C GLY A 2 18.00 10.85 -5.38
N THR A 3 17.34 12.01 -5.49
CA THR A 3 17.19 12.99 -4.40
C THR A 3 15.99 12.64 -3.51
N PRO A 4 16.04 12.93 -2.20
CA PRO A 4 14.90 12.79 -1.31
C PRO A 4 13.68 13.54 -1.86
N ARG A 5 12.51 12.88 -1.83
CA ARG A 5 11.26 13.43 -2.37
C ARG A 5 10.07 12.74 -1.71
N ASP A 6 8.97 13.46 -1.55
CA ASP A 6 7.72 12.86 -1.08
C ASP A 6 7.08 11.92 -2.13
N LEU A 7 6.10 11.12 -1.69
CA LEU A 7 5.37 10.24 -2.57
C LEU A 7 4.60 11.04 -3.64
N PRO A 8 4.50 10.49 -4.85
CA PRO A 8 3.76 11.12 -5.93
C PRO A 8 2.25 11.12 -5.61
N PRO A 9 1.55 12.26 -5.74
CA PRO A 9 0.20 12.41 -5.21
C PRO A 9 -0.88 11.67 -6.04
N ASN A 10 -0.59 11.40 -7.32
CA ASN A 10 -1.57 10.91 -8.31
C ASN A 10 -1.15 9.59 -8.96
N LYS A 11 -0.25 8.82 -8.36
CA LYS A 11 0.08 7.45 -8.80
C LYS A 11 0.41 6.60 -7.59
N LEU A 12 0.21 5.29 -7.68
CA LEU A 12 0.69 4.38 -6.65
C LEU A 12 2.23 4.31 -6.72
N PRO A 13 2.92 4.24 -5.57
CA PRO A 13 4.36 4.36 -5.54
C PRO A 13 5.05 3.06 -6.01
N ILE A 14 6.16 3.22 -6.74
CA ILE A 14 7.12 2.14 -6.97
C ILE A 14 8.13 2.05 -5.81
N GLY A 15 8.91 0.97 -5.75
CA GLY A 15 9.92 0.81 -4.70
C GLY A 15 10.92 1.97 -4.61
N GLU A 16 11.30 2.57 -5.75
CA GLU A 16 12.15 3.77 -5.76
C GLU A 16 11.47 5.00 -5.14
N ASP A 17 10.19 5.26 -5.46
CA ASP A 17 9.43 6.37 -4.87
C ASP A 17 9.37 6.23 -3.34
N VAL A 18 9.21 5.00 -2.85
CA VAL A 18 9.21 4.67 -1.42
C VAL A 18 10.56 4.94 -0.77
N LEU A 19 11.68 4.52 -1.39
CA LEU A 19 13.03 4.78 -0.86
C LEU A 19 13.35 6.28 -0.76
N ARG A 20 12.91 7.07 -1.76
CA ARG A 20 13.07 8.53 -1.75
C ARG A 20 12.21 9.17 -0.67
N CYS A 21 10.98 8.70 -0.45
CA CYS A 21 10.11 9.16 0.62
C CYS A 21 10.66 8.83 2.01
N ILE A 22 11.17 7.62 2.22
CA ILE A 22 11.86 7.24 3.46
C ILE A 22 13.00 8.21 3.78
N SER A 23 13.81 8.54 2.77
CA SER A 23 14.93 9.49 2.93
C SER A 23 14.44 10.90 3.29
N ASN A 24 13.38 11.35 2.64
CA ASN A 24 12.75 12.66 2.88
C ASN A 24 12.16 12.75 4.29
N GLU A 25 11.38 11.76 4.70
CA GLU A 25 10.76 11.73 6.03
C GLU A 25 11.78 11.63 7.15
N ARG A 26 12.87 10.88 6.93
CA ARG A 26 13.97 10.83 7.89
C ARG A 26 14.61 12.21 8.10
N TYR A 27 14.82 12.96 7.02
CA TYR A 27 15.34 14.33 7.10
C TYR A 27 14.35 15.26 7.83
N ASN A 28 13.09 15.26 7.43
CA ASN A 28 12.05 16.10 8.02
C ASN A 28 11.87 15.83 9.51
N LEU A 29 11.87 14.56 9.93
CA LEU A 29 11.79 14.19 11.33
C LEU A 29 13.03 14.62 12.11
N ALA A 30 14.23 14.49 11.54
CA ALA A 30 15.47 14.92 12.19
C ALA A 30 15.46 16.43 12.46
N VAL A 31 15.02 17.24 11.48
CA VAL A 31 14.86 18.69 11.65
C VAL A 31 13.89 19.00 12.79
N LYS A 32 12.74 18.31 12.86
CA LYS A 32 11.73 18.51 13.92
C LYS A 32 12.24 18.15 15.33
N VAL A 33 13.19 17.22 15.45
CA VAL A 33 13.75 16.82 16.75
C VAL A 33 15.10 17.47 17.05
N ASN A 34 15.42 18.62 16.43
CA ASN A 34 16.68 19.33 16.58
C ASN A 34 17.89 18.43 16.28
N ASN A 35 17.86 17.73 15.15
CA ASN A 35 18.89 16.81 14.67
C ASN A 35 19.20 15.61 15.58
N LYS A 36 18.32 15.29 16.53
CA LYS A 36 18.40 14.04 17.30
C LYS A 36 18.16 12.81 16.42
N ARG A 37 18.65 11.66 16.88
CA ARG A 37 18.55 10.38 16.16
C ARG A 37 17.08 9.93 16.05
N VAL A 38 16.55 9.91 14.83
CA VAL A 38 15.20 9.39 14.55
C VAL A 38 15.26 7.87 14.38
N SER A 39 14.37 7.14 15.05
CA SER A 39 14.26 5.69 14.86
C SER A 39 13.67 5.36 13.50
N PHE A 40 14.12 4.28 12.86
CA PHE A 40 13.55 3.86 11.58
C PHE A 40 12.07 3.47 11.72
N GLY A 41 11.65 2.96 12.88
CA GLY A 41 10.24 2.65 13.15
C GLY A 41 9.33 3.88 13.02
N GLN A 42 9.75 5.04 13.54
CA GLN A 42 8.99 6.29 13.39
C GLN A 42 8.87 6.74 11.93
N VAL A 43 9.97 6.65 11.17
CA VAL A 43 9.98 6.94 9.73
C VAL A 43 9.05 5.98 9.00
N ALA A 44 9.16 4.68 9.26
CA ALA A 44 8.39 3.64 8.61
C ALA A 44 6.88 3.78 8.88
N ASN A 45 6.48 4.09 10.12
CA ASN A 45 5.07 4.36 10.44
C ASN A 45 4.52 5.57 9.69
N THR A 46 5.30 6.65 9.62
CA THR A 46 4.90 7.87 8.89
C THR A 46 4.72 7.59 7.40
N VAL A 47 5.70 6.92 6.78
CA VAL A 47 5.65 6.54 5.36
C VAL A 47 4.52 5.52 5.10
N ALA A 48 4.31 4.54 5.97
CA ALA A 48 3.22 3.58 5.86
C ALA A 48 1.87 4.28 5.79
N GLY A 49 1.62 5.24 6.68
CA GLY A 49 0.39 6.04 6.66
C GLY A 49 0.17 6.78 5.33
N LYS A 50 1.23 7.38 4.76
CA LYS A 50 1.15 8.03 3.45
C LYS A 50 0.83 7.05 2.32
N ILE A 51 1.47 5.88 2.30
CA ILE A 51 1.21 4.84 1.27
C ILE A 51 -0.22 4.31 1.39
N VAL A 52 -0.68 3.98 2.60
CA VAL A 52 -2.05 3.50 2.84
C VAL A 52 -3.07 4.56 2.40
N CYS A 53 -2.82 5.84 2.70
CA CYS A 53 -3.68 6.93 2.23
C CYS A 53 -3.77 6.99 0.69
N LEU A 54 -2.66 6.81 -0.04
CA LEU A 54 -2.68 6.76 -1.51
C LEU A 54 -3.49 5.57 -2.05
N TYR A 55 -3.34 4.39 -1.46
CA TYR A 55 -4.11 3.21 -1.86
C TYR A 55 -5.62 3.37 -1.56
N ASN A 56 -5.95 4.00 -0.42
CA ASN A 56 -7.33 4.32 -0.06
C ASN A 56 -7.95 5.33 -1.05
N ARG A 57 -7.19 6.36 -1.47
CA ARG A 57 -7.62 7.31 -2.50
C ARG A 57 -7.88 6.63 -3.84
N ALA A 58 -7.09 5.62 -4.17
CA ALA A 58 -7.29 4.77 -5.34
C ALA A 58 -8.30 3.65 -5.12
N SER A 59 -9.07 3.67 -4.01
CA SER A 59 -10.13 2.70 -3.75
C SER A 59 -9.66 1.23 -3.71
N ILE A 60 -8.39 0.97 -3.42
CA ILE A 60 -7.81 -0.38 -3.38
C ILE A 60 -7.63 -0.83 -1.92
N PRO A 61 -8.23 -1.96 -1.51
CA PRO A 61 -8.00 -2.51 -0.18
C PRO A 61 -6.54 -2.89 0.04
N THR A 62 -6.01 -2.57 1.22
CA THR A 62 -4.61 -2.81 1.61
C THR A 62 -4.48 -3.94 2.62
N VAL A 63 -3.26 -4.48 2.73
CA VAL A 63 -2.87 -5.29 3.89
C VAL A 63 -2.84 -4.44 5.18
N SER A 64 -2.73 -5.09 6.34
CA SER A 64 -2.66 -4.37 7.63
C SER A 64 -1.45 -3.45 7.72
N ASP A 65 -1.56 -2.37 8.50
CA ASP A 65 -0.50 -1.38 8.69
C ASP A 65 0.80 -2.03 9.19
N LYS A 66 0.70 -2.99 10.12
CA LYS A 66 1.84 -3.79 10.59
C LYS A 66 2.55 -4.49 9.43
N ARG A 67 1.80 -5.04 8.47
CA ARG A 67 2.38 -5.68 7.29
C ARG A 67 3.04 -4.66 6.36
N VAL A 68 2.46 -3.48 6.18
CA VAL A 68 3.06 -2.40 5.38
C VAL A 68 4.41 -1.98 5.99
N VAL A 69 4.48 -1.79 7.31
CA VAL A 69 5.73 -1.46 8.01
C VAL A 69 6.79 -2.55 7.85
N GLN A 70 6.40 -3.83 7.90
CA GLN A 70 7.32 -4.94 7.62
C GLN A 70 7.89 -4.89 6.19
N LEU A 71 7.04 -4.59 5.20
CA LEU A 71 7.48 -4.46 3.80
C LEU A 71 8.45 -3.28 3.63
N LEU A 72 8.19 -2.15 4.28
CA LEU A 72 9.08 -0.99 4.30
C LEU A 72 10.43 -1.30 4.94
N THR A 73 10.41 -2.02 6.06
CA THR A 73 11.62 -2.45 6.77
C THR A 73 12.45 -3.37 5.91
N ALA A 74 11.84 -4.39 5.29
CA ALA A 74 12.54 -5.30 4.39
C ALA A 74 13.16 -4.57 3.17
N LEU A 75 12.44 -3.60 2.59
CA LEU A 75 12.95 -2.79 1.48
C LEU A 75 14.15 -1.94 1.92
N HIS A 76 14.03 -1.26 3.06
CA HIS A 76 15.09 -0.42 3.61
C HIS A 76 16.33 -1.23 3.99
N ASP A 77 16.16 -2.36 4.67
CA ASP A 77 17.28 -3.19 5.13
C ASP A 77 18.04 -3.78 3.95
N LYS A 78 17.34 -4.16 2.87
CA LYS A 78 17.97 -4.59 1.63
C LYS A 78 18.74 -3.47 0.94
N TYR A 79 18.17 -2.25 0.90
CA TYR A 79 18.90 -1.08 0.41
C TYR A 79 20.15 -0.79 1.26
N TYR A 80 20.02 -0.85 2.59
CA TYR A 80 21.08 -0.53 3.52
C TYR A 80 22.22 -1.55 3.46
N SER A 81 21.92 -2.84 3.36
CA SER A 81 22.94 -3.89 3.22
C SER A 81 23.75 -3.72 1.93
N LEU A 82 23.08 -3.45 0.80
CA LEU A 82 23.74 -3.16 -0.48
C LEU A 82 24.62 -1.90 -0.41
N ARG A 83 24.13 -0.85 0.26
CA ARG A 83 24.90 0.39 0.45
C ARG A 83 26.14 0.15 1.32
N LYS A 84 26.01 -0.63 2.39
CA LYS A 84 27.11 -0.94 3.32
C LYS A 84 28.20 -1.78 2.65
N SER A 85 27.84 -2.77 1.85
CA SER A 85 28.80 -3.64 1.17
C SER A 85 29.43 -3.01 -0.08
N HIS A 86 28.89 -1.89 -0.57
CA HIS A 86 29.33 -1.26 -1.83
C HIS A 86 30.83 -0.97 -1.88
N THR A 87 31.41 -0.40 -0.83
CA THR A 87 32.85 -0.02 -0.83
C THR A 87 33.77 -1.23 -1.03
N ARG A 88 33.43 -2.36 -0.40
CA ARG A 88 34.21 -3.61 -0.45
C ARG A 88 33.91 -4.45 -1.70
N ASP A 89 32.65 -4.53 -2.08
CA ASP A 89 32.16 -5.56 -3.01
C ASP A 89 31.79 -5.00 -4.40
N LYS A 90 31.93 -3.68 -4.66
CA LYS A 90 31.51 -3.03 -5.93
C LYS A 90 31.97 -3.72 -7.21
N ASN A 91 33.15 -4.32 -7.20
CA ASN A 91 33.75 -4.95 -8.38
C ASN A 91 33.34 -6.43 -8.54
N LYS A 92 32.73 -7.04 -7.51
CA LYS A 92 32.33 -8.45 -7.55
C LYS A 92 31.07 -8.61 -8.41
N GLU A 93 31.08 -9.57 -9.32
CA GLU A 93 29.94 -9.85 -10.20
C GLU A 93 28.65 -10.20 -9.44
N VAL A 94 28.77 -10.93 -8.33
CA VAL A 94 27.63 -11.25 -7.46
C VAL A 94 26.99 -9.98 -6.89
N PHE A 95 27.80 -8.99 -6.50
CA PHE A 95 27.28 -7.71 -5.99
C PHE A 95 26.57 -6.92 -7.09
N LYS A 96 27.17 -6.83 -8.29
CA LYS A 96 26.55 -6.16 -9.45
C LYS A 96 25.18 -6.78 -9.79
N ARG A 97 25.11 -8.11 -9.88
CA ARG A 97 23.84 -8.84 -10.12
C ARG A 97 22.80 -8.53 -9.04
N ASN A 98 23.19 -8.60 -7.76
CA ASN A 98 22.29 -8.29 -6.65
C ASN A 98 21.79 -6.83 -6.67
N LEU A 99 22.67 -5.90 -7.03
CA LEU A 99 22.33 -4.49 -7.17
C LEU A 99 21.36 -4.26 -8.33
N ASP A 100 21.57 -4.91 -9.47
CA ASP A 100 20.70 -4.77 -10.63
C ASP A 100 19.34 -5.45 -10.40
N ASP A 101 19.30 -6.61 -9.76
CA ASP A 101 18.06 -7.25 -9.33
C ASP A 101 17.28 -6.39 -8.34
N PHE A 102 18.00 -5.70 -7.43
CA PHE A 102 17.39 -4.76 -6.51
C PHE A 102 16.82 -3.53 -7.24
N LYS A 103 17.55 -2.96 -8.19
CA LYS A 103 17.06 -1.86 -9.04
C LYS A 103 15.82 -2.27 -9.82
N LYS A 104 15.84 -3.43 -10.49
CA LYS A 104 14.69 -3.97 -11.22
C LYS A 104 13.46 -4.09 -10.31
N LYS A 105 13.63 -4.64 -9.09
CA LYS A 105 12.55 -4.73 -8.09
C LYS A 105 12.04 -3.35 -7.66
N CYS A 106 12.91 -2.35 -7.54
CA CYS A 106 12.52 -0.98 -7.18
C CYS A 106 11.77 -0.24 -8.30
N CYS A 107 11.92 -0.66 -9.56
CA CYS A 107 11.13 -0.16 -10.67
C CYS A 107 9.68 -0.71 -10.69
N LEU A 108 9.39 -1.74 -9.89
CA LEU A 108 8.06 -2.33 -9.79
C LEU A 108 7.20 -1.60 -8.75
N LEU A 109 5.88 -1.76 -8.89
CA LEU A 109 4.88 -1.29 -7.93
C LEU A 109 5.21 -1.79 -6.52
N PHE A 110 5.24 -0.88 -5.54
CA PHE A 110 5.32 -1.24 -4.13
C PHE A 110 3.95 -1.74 -3.65
N ASP A 111 3.62 -2.97 -4.05
CA ASP A 111 2.25 -3.47 -4.00
C ASP A 111 1.80 -3.88 -2.59
N ILE A 112 1.06 -2.99 -1.93
CA ILE A 112 0.42 -3.27 -0.63
C ILE A 112 -1.06 -3.68 -0.73
N ALA A 113 -1.59 -3.91 -1.94
CA ALA A 113 -2.97 -4.35 -2.11
C ALA A 113 -3.21 -5.70 -1.41
N ALA A 114 -4.36 -5.86 -0.77
CA ALA A 114 -4.74 -7.07 -0.05
C ALA A 114 -4.93 -8.26 -1.01
N CYS A 115 -5.56 -8.03 -2.17
CA CYS A 115 -5.74 -9.05 -3.18
C CYS A 115 -4.53 -9.13 -4.11
N LYS A 116 -3.93 -10.33 -4.21
CA LYS A 116 -2.84 -10.67 -5.14
C LYS A 116 -3.28 -11.61 -6.26
N CYS A 117 -4.58 -11.83 -6.43
CA CYS A 117 -5.09 -12.70 -7.48
C CYS A 117 -4.67 -12.18 -8.86
N PRO A 118 -4.31 -13.08 -9.80
CA PRO A 118 -3.97 -12.70 -11.15
C PRO A 118 -5.19 -12.08 -11.84
N ILE A 119 -4.96 -10.99 -12.56
CA ILE A 119 -5.97 -10.32 -13.38
C ILE A 119 -5.66 -10.68 -14.82
N ALA A 120 -6.64 -11.23 -15.52
CA ALA A 120 -6.54 -11.53 -16.94
C ALA A 120 -7.09 -10.35 -17.74
N LEU A 121 -6.43 -10.05 -18.85
CA LEU A 121 -6.90 -9.09 -19.84
C LEU A 121 -7.15 -9.86 -21.14
N GLU A 122 -8.41 -9.97 -21.51
CA GLU A 122 -8.81 -10.51 -22.81
C GLU A 122 -8.83 -9.36 -23.81
N CYS A 123 -7.68 -9.11 -24.43
CA CYS A 123 -7.49 -8.02 -25.37
C CYS A 123 -7.55 -8.53 -26.81
N THR A 124 -8.58 -8.11 -27.56
CA THR A 124 -8.69 -8.31 -29.01
C THR A 124 -8.39 -7.04 -29.80
N CYS A 125 -8.11 -5.93 -29.11
CA CYS A 125 -8.11 -4.59 -29.70
C CYS A 125 -6.77 -4.20 -30.38
N HIS A 126 -5.67 -4.93 -30.14
CA HIS A 126 -4.29 -4.60 -30.54
C HIS A 126 -3.79 -3.17 -30.17
N LYS A 127 -4.54 -2.42 -29.36
CA LYS A 127 -4.16 -1.08 -28.88
C LYS A 127 -3.24 -1.18 -27.67
N THR A 128 -2.55 -0.08 -27.39
CA THR A 128 -1.73 0.05 -26.18
C THR A 128 -2.60 -0.04 -24.91
N PRO A 129 -2.07 -0.54 -23.77
CA PRO A 129 -2.85 -0.82 -22.56
C PRO A 129 -3.60 0.40 -21.98
N ASP A 130 -3.08 1.59 -22.22
CA ASP A 130 -3.66 2.88 -21.84
C ASP A 130 -4.90 3.23 -22.68
N GLN A 131 -4.94 2.81 -23.95
CA GLN A 131 -6.02 3.15 -24.91
C GLN A 131 -7.04 2.03 -25.11
N CYS A 132 -6.76 0.82 -24.64
CA CYS A 132 -7.64 -0.32 -24.85
C CYS A 132 -8.83 -0.33 -23.85
N GLN A 133 -10.06 -0.45 -24.34
CA GLN A 133 -11.26 -0.59 -23.48
C GLN A 133 -11.65 -2.05 -23.22
N CYS A 134 -10.74 -3.01 -23.43
CA CYS A 134 -11.01 -4.42 -23.22
C CYS A 134 -11.31 -4.74 -21.75
N ILE A 135 -12.11 -5.78 -21.57
CA ILE A 135 -12.61 -6.23 -20.28
C ILE A 135 -11.46 -6.91 -19.51
N CYS A 136 -11.23 -6.45 -18.28
CA CYS A 136 -10.37 -7.16 -17.33
C CYS A 136 -11.24 -8.12 -16.51
N SER A 137 -10.83 -9.38 -16.43
CA SER A 137 -11.47 -10.39 -15.60
C SER A 137 -10.54 -10.80 -14.45
N ILE A 138 -11.12 -11.11 -13.29
CA ILE A 138 -10.39 -11.58 -12.12
C ILE A 138 -11.12 -12.76 -11.49
N THR A 139 -10.44 -13.90 -11.41
CA THR A 139 -10.94 -15.06 -10.66
C THR A 139 -10.44 -14.93 -9.22
N CYS A 140 -11.19 -14.16 -8.41
CA CYS A 140 -10.79 -13.81 -7.06
C CYS A 140 -11.56 -14.59 -5.98
N THR A 141 -10.82 -15.38 -5.20
CA THR A 141 -11.31 -16.14 -4.03
C THR A 141 -11.15 -15.40 -2.70
N CYS A 142 -10.60 -14.18 -2.70
CA CYS A 142 -10.42 -13.40 -1.48
C CYS A 142 -11.77 -13.03 -0.83
N GLU A 143 -11.75 -12.75 0.47
CA GLU A 143 -12.90 -12.14 1.15
C GLU A 143 -13.31 -10.82 0.48
N LYS A 144 -14.62 -10.52 0.47
CA LYS A 144 -15.21 -9.36 -0.23
C LYS A 144 -14.50 -8.02 0.03
N LEU A 145 -14.04 -7.77 1.26
CA LEU A 145 -13.36 -6.51 1.63
C LEU A 145 -11.90 -6.44 1.13
N LYS A 146 -11.28 -7.57 0.85
CA LYS A 146 -9.91 -7.66 0.34
C LYS A 146 -9.87 -7.61 -1.19
N LYS A 147 -11.00 -7.84 -1.87
CA LYS A 147 -11.09 -7.85 -3.33
C LYS A 147 -10.84 -6.46 -3.93
N ILE A 148 -10.11 -6.43 -5.03
CA ILE A 148 -10.00 -5.21 -5.85
C ILE A 148 -11.37 -4.94 -6.48
N PRO A 149 -11.90 -3.71 -6.40
CA PRO A 149 -13.15 -3.34 -7.05
C PRO A 149 -13.04 -3.48 -8.57
N LEU A 150 -14.15 -3.87 -9.24
CA LEU A 150 -14.17 -4.07 -10.69
C LEU A 150 -13.70 -2.83 -11.48
N LEU A 151 -14.10 -1.64 -11.05
CA LEU A 151 -13.70 -0.37 -11.66
C LEU A 151 -12.18 -0.13 -11.62
N GLU A 152 -11.51 -0.65 -10.59
CA GLU A 152 -10.07 -0.48 -10.38
C GLU A 152 -9.23 -1.63 -10.96
N LEU A 153 -9.85 -2.66 -11.55
CA LEU A 153 -9.12 -3.83 -12.05
C LEU A 153 -8.16 -3.46 -13.18
N LYS A 154 -8.63 -2.69 -14.16
CA LYS A 154 -7.80 -2.23 -15.26
C LYS A 154 -6.64 -1.37 -14.75
N PHE A 155 -6.92 -0.48 -13.80
CA PHE A 155 -5.89 0.37 -13.19
C PHE A 155 -4.80 -0.45 -12.48
N ILE A 156 -5.18 -1.41 -11.64
CA ILE A 156 -4.22 -2.30 -10.97
C ILE A 156 -3.45 -3.18 -11.96
N TYR A 157 -4.13 -3.72 -12.99
CA TYR A 157 -3.48 -4.50 -14.03
C TYR A 157 -2.40 -3.68 -14.75
N SER A 158 -2.75 -2.48 -15.22
CA SER A 158 -1.80 -1.59 -15.90
C SER A 158 -0.59 -1.24 -15.03
N LEU A 159 -0.80 -1.01 -13.73
CA LEU A 159 0.31 -0.72 -12.80
C LEU A 159 1.18 -1.95 -12.53
N ARG A 160 0.59 -3.13 -12.32
CA ARG A 160 1.35 -4.37 -12.04
C ARG A 160 2.14 -4.86 -13.25
N THR A 161 1.55 -4.77 -14.44
CA THR A 161 2.13 -5.34 -15.67
C THR A 161 3.04 -4.34 -16.39
N HIS A 162 2.63 -3.07 -16.46
CA HIS A 162 3.31 -2.06 -17.28
C HIS A 162 3.90 -0.90 -16.46
N GLY A 163 3.59 -0.80 -15.16
CA GLY A 163 4.05 0.32 -14.33
C GLY A 163 3.39 1.66 -14.68
N ILE A 164 2.28 1.64 -15.43
CA ILE A 164 1.57 2.85 -15.88
C ILE A 164 0.21 2.97 -15.20
N GLY A 165 -0.19 4.20 -14.89
CA GLY A 165 -1.49 4.50 -14.30
C GLY A 165 -1.43 5.76 -13.42
N LYS A 166 -2.52 6.53 -13.42
CA LYS A 166 -2.72 7.67 -12.53
C LYS A 166 -4.01 7.51 -11.74
N ILE A 167 -3.99 7.90 -10.48
CA ILE A 167 -5.18 7.95 -9.62
C ILE A 167 -6.08 9.07 -10.17
N GLY A 168 -7.30 8.72 -10.55
CA GLY A 168 -8.31 9.66 -11.01
C GLY A 168 -8.93 10.48 -9.88
N GLY A 169 -9.90 11.34 -10.22
CA GLY A 169 -10.72 12.03 -9.21
C GLY A 169 -11.52 11.04 -8.36
N VAL A 170 -11.74 11.39 -7.09
CA VAL A 170 -12.53 10.55 -6.17
C VAL A 170 -14.00 10.60 -6.55
N ASP A 171 -14.59 9.46 -6.91
CA ASP A 171 -16.04 9.33 -7.05
C ASP A 171 -16.70 9.35 -5.65
N LEU A 172 -17.41 10.45 -5.35
CA LEU A 172 -18.06 10.69 -4.07
C LEU A 172 -19.17 9.66 -3.76
N ASN A 173 -19.86 9.14 -4.78
CA ASN A 173 -20.99 8.22 -4.60
C ASN A 173 -20.51 6.82 -4.21
N GLU A 174 -19.48 6.32 -4.89
CA GLU A 174 -18.87 5.03 -4.55
C GLU A 174 -18.15 5.07 -3.20
N THR A 175 -17.51 6.21 -2.88
CA THR A 175 -16.89 6.42 -1.55
C THR A 175 -17.92 6.31 -0.42
N LYS A 176 -19.12 6.92 -0.59
CA LYS A 176 -20.22 6.84 0.38
C LYS A 176 -20.75 5.42 0.54
N LYS A 177 -20.92 4.65 -0.55
CA LYS A 177 -21.38 3.26 -0.48
C LYS A 177 -20.40 2.38 0.30
N ARG A 178 -19.10 2.56 0.08
CA ARG A 178 -18.04 1.80 0.78
C ARG A 178 -17.94 2.15 2.26
N ALA A 179 -18.00 3.43 2.61
CA ALA A 179 -18.02 3.87 4.00
C ALA A 179 -19.20 3.27 4.78
N LYS A 180 -20.40 3.25 4.17
CA LYS A 180 -21.59 2.61 4.76
C LYS A 180 -21.39 1.10 4.96
N SER A 181 -20.72 0.41 4.03
CA SER A 181 -20.40 -1.02 4.17
C SER A 181 -19.42 -1.29 5.32
N LEU A 182 -18.37 -0.48 5.46
CA LEU A 182 -17.39 -0.57 6.56
C LEU A 182 -18.05 -0.31 7.92
N GLN A 183 -18.91 0.71 8.02
CA GLN A 183 -19.65 1.03 9.25
C GLN A 183 -20.64 -0.06 9.66
N ARG A 184 -21.28 -0.76 8.71
CA ARG A 184 -22.15 -1.89 9.02
C ARG A 184 -21.37 -3.05 9.66
N LYS A 185 -20.11 -3.26 9.25
CA LYS A 185 -19.28 -4.35 9.77
C LYS A 185 -18.68 -4.05 11.15
N SER A 186 -18.31 -2.80 11.44
CA SER A 186 -17.88 -2.39 12.78
C SER A 186 -19.02 -2.50 13.80
N ARG A 187 -20.27 -2.32 13.36
CA ARG A 187 -21.47 -2.56 14.19
C ARG A 187 -21.77 -4.05 14.41
N SER A 188 -21.44 -4.93 13.47
CA SER A 188 -21.65 -6.38 13.62
C SER A 188 -20.58 -7.10 14.43
N SER A 189 -19.44 -6.45 14.72
CA SER A 189 -18.33 -7.04 15.50
C SER A 189 -18.36 -6.73 16.99
N CYS A 190 -19.35 -5.98 17.51
CA CYS A 190 -19.54 -5.82 18.94
C CYS A 190 -20.42 -6.95 19.50
N PRO A 191 -19.96 -7.74 20.49
CA PRO A 191 -20.87 -8.51 21.32
C PRO A 191 -21.81 -7.51 22.01
N LYS A 192 -23.12 -7.71 21.90
CA LYS A 192 -24.07 -6.94 22.71
C LYS A 192 -23.73 -7.21 24.18
N PRO A 193 -23.54 -6.19 25.03
CA PRO A 193 -23.50 -6.43 26.48
C PRO A 193 -24.85 -7.04 26.87
N LYS A 194 -24.80 -8.20 27.54
CA LYS A 194 -25.98 -8.75 28.23
C LYS A 194 -26.31 -7.75 29.33
N VAL A 195 -27.44 -7.08 29.20
CA VAL A 195 -28.01 -6.29 30.29
C VAL A 195 -28.77 -7.27 31.15
N ASP A 196 -28.17 -7.72 32.25
CA ASP A 196 -28.91 -8.40 33.31
C ASP A 196 -29.72 -7.34 34.06
N VAL A 197 -31.03 -7.30 33.78
CA VAL A 197 -31.98 -6.50 34.55
C VAL A 197 -32.36 -7.33 35.78
N GLN A 198 -31.75 -7.04 36.93
CA GLN A 198 -32.29 -7.46 38.22
C GLN A 198 -33.39 -6.47 38.62
N VAL A 199 -34.64 -6.92 38.50
CA VAL A 199 -35.78 -6.30 39.21
C VAL A 199 -35.80 -6.93 40.59
N SER A 200 -35.44 -6.15 41.62
CA SER A 200 -35.74 -6.49 43.00
C SER A 200 -37.05 -5.81 43.38
N GLU A 201 -38.14 -6.56 43.34
CA GLU A 201 -39.34 -6.25 44.11
C GLU A 201 -39.03 -6.47 45.60
N THR A 202 -39.34 -5.49 46.44
CA THR A 202 -39.47 -5.71 47.89
C THR A 202 -40.64 -4.87 48.37
N GLU A 203 -41.83 -5.43 48.23
CA GLU A 203 -43.02 -5.08 49.01
C GLU A 203 -43.15 -6.08 50.18
N GLN A 204 -43.29 -5.55 51.39
CA GLN A 204 -44.09 -6.05 52.53
C GLN A 204 -43.73 -5.14 53.73
N ARG A 205 -44.63 -4.23 54.13
CA ARG A 205 -45.70 -4.41 55.15
C ARG A 205 -45.19 -4.92 56.49
#